data_AF-A0A134CH33-F1
#
_entry.id   AF-A0A134CH33-F1
#
_cell.length_a   1.000
_cell.length_b   1.000
_cell.length_c   1.000
_cell.angle_alpha   90.00
_cell.angle_beta   90.00
_cell.angle_gamma   90.00
#
_symmetry.space_group_name_H-M   'P 1'
#
loop_
_entity.id
_entity.type
_entity.pdbx_description
1 polymer ?
#
loop_
_entity_poly.entity_id
_entity_poly.type
_entity_poly.pdbx_seq_one_letter_code
_entity_poly.pdbx_strand_id
1 'polypeptide(L)' 'MKYTLKELRARKNETQADTARAVGVSKTTYNAWEKDLSNVSIRKVAALCEHFNISLNDIAIP' A
#
# COMPACT_ATOMS: atom_id res chain seq x y z
N MET A 1 10.50 5.63 -11.14
CA MET A 1 9.98 6.63 -10.18
C MET A 1 9.39 5.85 -9.02
N LYS A 2 9.66 6.22 -7.76
CA LYS A 2 9.06 5.53 -6.62
C LYS A 2 7.82 6.32 -6.16
N TYR A 3 6.72 5.63 -5.92
CA TYR A 3 5.45 6.21 -5.46
C TYR A 3 5.21 5.82 -3.99
N THR A 4 4.72 6.77 -3.20
CA THR A 4 4.25 6.46 -1.85
C THR A 4 2.86 5.83 -1.93
N LEU A 5 2.53 4.97 -0.95
CA LEU A 5 1.19 4.41 -0.80
C LEU A 5 0.10 5.49 -0.75
N LYS A 6 0.40 6.64 -0.13
CA LYS A 6 -0.51 7.78 -0.06
C LYS A 6 -0.84 8.33 -1.45
N GLU A 7 0.14 8.38 -2.34
CA GLU A 7 -0.01 8.89 -3.70
C GLU A 7 -0.78 7.92 -4.59
N LEU A 8 -0.50 6.62 -4.49
CA LEU A 8 -1.24 5.55 -5.18
C LEU A 8 -2.71 5.54 -4.79
N ARG A 9 -2.96 5.67 -3.48
CA ARG A 9 -4.30 5.80 -2.93
C ARG A 9 -5.02 7.06 -3.41
N ALA A 10 -4.32 8.20 -3.45
CA ALA A 10 -4.88 9.45 -3.96
C ALA A 10 -5.25 9.37 -5.45
N ARG A 11 -4.45 8.67 -6.27
CA ARG A 11 -4.77 8.41 -7.69
C ARG A 11 -6.03 7.59 -7.88
N LYS A 12 -6.32 6.66 -6.98
CA LYS A 12 -7.57 5.88 -6.96
C LYS A 12 -8.74 6.55 -6.24
N ASN A 13 -8.53 7.73 -5.64
CA ASN A 13 -9.52 8.41 -4.81
C ASN A 13 -10.01 7.56 -3.61
N GLU A 14 -9.15 6.69 -3.09
CA GLU A 14 -9.48 5.78 -1.99
C GLU A 14 -9.13 6.39 -0.63
N THR A 15 -9.85 6.01 0.43
CA THR A 15 -9.40 6.28 1.80
C THR A 15 -8.48 5.15 2.31
N GLN A 16 -7.76 5.41 3.40
CA GLN A 16 -6.93 4.36 4.04
C GLN A 16 -7.77 3.14 4.42
N ALA A 17 -9.05 3.32 4.75
CA ALA A 17 -9.95 2.23 5.09
C ALA A 17 -10.37 1.44 3.84
N ASP A 18 -10.61 2.11 2.71
CA ASP A 18 -10.97 1.45 1.45
C ASP A 18 -9.82 0.58 0.94
N THR A 19 -8.61 1.13 0.87
CA THR A 19 -7.43 0.36 0.45
C THR A 19 -7.15 -0.79 1.43
N ALA A 20 -7.25 -0.56 2.74
CA ALA A 20 -7.08 -1.60 3.74
C ALA A 20 -8.09 -2.75 3.54
N ARG A 21 -9.36 -2.42 3.28
CA ARG A 21 -10.40 -3.42 2.99
C ARG A 21 -10.11 -4.18 1.70
N ALA A 22 -9.64 -3.49 0.65
CA ALA A 22 -9.32 -4.10 -0.63
C ALA A 22 -8.17 -5.12 -0.52
N VAL A 23 -7.15 -4.83 0.29
CA VAL A 23 -6.01 -5.74 0.52
C VAL A 23 -6.18 -6.67 1.73
N GLY A 24 -7.38 -6.68 2.35
CA GLY A 24 -7.72 -7.60 3.43
C GLY A 24 -6.97 -7.35 4.75
N VAL A 25 -6.65 -6.09 5.07
CA VAL A 25 -6.00 -5.71 6.33
C VAL A 25 -6.81 -4.66 7.10
N SER A 26 -6.43 -4.45 8.36
CA SER A 26 -7.03 -3.37 9.15
C SER A 26 -6.53 -2.00 8.69
N LYS A 27 -7.35 -0.96 8.87
CA LYS A 27 -6.94 0.44 8.63
C LYS A 27 -5.64 0.78 9.37
N THR A 28 -5.49 0.30 10.60
CA THR A 28 -4.29 0.53 11.42
C THR A 28 -3.06 -0.12 10.81
N THR A 29 -3.19 -1.34 10.28
CA THR A 29 -2.12 -2.03 9.55
C THR A 29 -1.71 -1.24 8.31
N TYR A 30 -2.68 -0.77 7.51
CA TYR A 30 -2.37 0.06 6.34
C TYR A 30 -1.73 1.40 6.71
N ASN A 31 -2.18 2.05 7.79
CA ASN A 31 -1.57 3.29 8.29
C ASN A 31 -0.10 3.06 8.70
N ALA A 32 0.21 1.92 9.31
CA ALA A 32 1.58 1.54 9.61
C ALA A 32 2.40 1.36 8.34
N TRP A 33 1.83 0.74 7.29
CA TRP A 33 2.53 0.56 6.01
C TRP A 33 2.86 1.86 5.29
N GLU A 34 1.98 2.87 5.35
CA GLU A 34 2.29 4.19 4.79
C GLU A 34 3.47 4.88 5.50
N LYS A 35 3.83 4.43 6.71
CA LYS A 35 4.96 4.96 7.50
C LYS A 35 6.21 4.08 7.40
N ASP A 36 6.05 2.76 7.50
CA ASP A 36 7.12 1.77 7.40
C ASP A 36 6.59 0.50 6.73
N LEU A 37 7.20 0.15 5.61
CA LEU A 37 6.87 -1.04 4.83
C LEU A 37 7.96 -2.13 4.96
N SER A 38 9.04 -1.83 5.68
CA SER A 38 10.26 -2.64 5.81
C SER A 38 10.00 -4.00 6.44
N ASN A 39 9.06 -4.07 7.39
CA ASN A 39 8.73 -5.31 8.12
C ASN A 39 7.44 -5.98 7.62
N VAL A 40 6.95 -5.61 6.43
CA VAL A 40 5.70 -6.15 5.88
C VAL A 40 5.99 -7.42 5.08
N SER A 41 5.21 -8.47 5.32
CA SER A 41 5.37 -9.73 4.58
C SER A 41 5.17 -9.52 3.08
N ILE A 42 6.04 -10.10 2.26
CA ILE A 42 6.00 -10.02 0.78
C ILE A 42 4.62 -10.34 0.21
N ARG A 43 3.88 -11.32 0.78
CA ARG A 43 2.51 -11.63 0.36
C ARG A 43 1.55 -10.44 0.45
N LYS A 44 1.70 -9.61 1.49
CA LYS A 44 0.86 -8.43 1.70
C LYS A 44 1.27 -7.28 0.80
N VAL A 45 2.57 -7.13 0.54
CA VAL A 45 3.08 -6.17 -0.44
C VAL A 45 2.62 -6.56 -1.85
N ALA A 46 2.59 -7.85 -2.18
CA ALA A 46 2.06 -8.34 -3.44
C ALA A 46 0.57 -7.97 -3.62
N ALA A 47 -0.26 -8.10 -2.57
CA ALA A 47 -1.65 -7.68 -2.62
C ALA A 47 -1.82 -6.16 -2.87
N LEU A 48 -0.93 -5.32 -2.32
CA LEU A 48 -0.90 -3.89 -2.65
C LEU A 48 -0.50 -3.65 -4.10
N CYS A 49 0.54 -4.34 -4.58
CA CYS A 49 1.01 -4.25 -5.95
C CYS A 49 -0.10 -4.63 -6.94
N GLU A 50 -0.84 -5.70 -6.68
CA GLU A 50 -1.99 -6.12 -7.49
C GLU A 50 -3.13 -5.09 -7.41
N HIS A 51 -3.46 -4.61 -6.19
CA HIS A 51 -4.51 -3.62 -6.02
C HIS A 51 -4.21 -2.31 -6.75
N PHE A 52 -2.97 -1.82 -6.68
CA PHE A 52 -2.55 -0.58 -7.33
C PHE A 52 -2.04 -0.75 -8.77
N ASN A 53 -1.97 -1.99 -9.26
CA ASN A 53 -1.42 -2.35 -10.56
C ASN A 53 0.00 -1.77 -10.77
N ILE A 54 0.86 -1.92 -9.76
CA ILE A 54 2.26 -1.47 -9.77
C ILE A 54 3.21 -2.61 -9.41
N SER A 55 4.51 -2.44 -9.67
CA SER A 55 5.53 -3.38 -9.20
C SER A 55 6.05 -3.00 -7.82
N LEU A 56 6.58 -3.97 -7.07
CA LEU A 56 7.20 -3.73 -5.75
C LEU A 56 8.36 -2.73 -5.82
N ASN A 57 9.07 -2.69 -6.95
CA ASN A 57 10.16 -1.75 -7.20
C ASN A 57 9.67 -0.29 -7.38
N ASP A 58 8.38 -0.09 -7.67
CA ASP A 58 7.76 1.22 -7.80
C ASP A 58 7.32 1.77 -6.44
N ILE A 59 7.36 0.99 -5.35
CA ILE A 59 6.96 1.46 -4.02
C ILE A 59 8.14 2.19 -3.37
N ALA A 60 7.89 3.42 -2.92
CA ALA A 60 8.81 4.16 -2.06
C ALA A 60 8.77 3.57 -0.65
N ILE A 61 9.83 2.86 -0.27
CA ILE A 61 10.10 2.46 1.10
C ILE A 61 10.94 3.61 1.70
N PRO A 62 10.45 4.29 2.76
CA PRO A 62 11.22 5.34 3.44
C PRO A 62 12.47 4.79 4.14
#